data_AF-A0A146LDV1-F1
#
_entry.id   AF-A0A146LDV1-F1
#
_cell.length_a   1.000
_cell.length_b   1.000
_cell.length_c   1.000
_cell.angle_alpha   90.00
_cell.angle_beta   90.00
_cell.angle_gamma   90.00
#
_symmetry.space_group_name_H-M   'P 1'
#
loop_
_entity.id
_entity.type
_entity.pdbx_description
1 polymer ?
#
loop_
_entity_poly.entity_id
_entity_poly.type
_entity_poly.pdbx_seq_one_letter_code
_entity_poly.pdbx_strand_id
1 'polypeptide(L)'
;RNNPANRGKWCDVGLWSWSRHPNYFGEITIWTSVFIISINVIKRWEWTSILSPLFTSFLLLFLSGMPILEKNADEKYGSRDDYLSYKRTTSPLIPLPPSIYGALPSAVKFVLFEFPLYNHTHLAISNQTAASYGSTEIPT
;
A
#
# COMPACT_ATOMS: atom_id res chain seq x y z
N ARG A 1 18.29 8.20 9.20
CA ARG A 1 18.16 6.85 9.83
C ARG A 1 18.68 6.80 11.29
N ASN A 2 19.37 7.84 11.80
CA ASN A 2 20.04 7.80 13.11
C ASN A 2 19.32 8.58 14.24
N ASN A 3 18.07 9.00 14.03
CA ASN A 3 17.30 9.67 15.08
C ASN A 3 16.65 8.59 15.98
N PRO A 4 17.01 8.49 17.27
CA PRO A 4 16.40 7.52 18.19
C PRO A 4 14.89 7.70 18.35
N ALA A 5 14.33 8.88 18.06
CA ALA A 5 12.88 9.15 18.09
C ALA A 5 12.09 8.43 16.97
N ASN A 6 12.77 7.93 15.94
CA ASN A 6 12.15 7.19 14.83
C ASN A 6 12.13 5.68 15.06
N ARG A 7 12.66 5.20 16.20
CA ARG A 7 12.65 3.77 16.53
C ARG A 7 11.21 3.31 16.77
N GLY A 8 10.77 2.30 16.01
CA GLY A 8 9.42 1.77 16.11
C GLY A 8 8.33 2.67 15.50
N LYS A 9 8.71 3.55 14.56
CA LYS A 9 7.78 4.31 13.70
C LYS A 9 7.94 3.87 12.24
N TRP A 10 6.91 4.06 11.43
CA TRP A 10 7.00 3.90 9.96
C TRP A 10 7.70 5.12 9.34
N CYS A 11 8.01 5.00 8.05
CA CYS A 11 8.53 6.11 7.27
C CYS A 11 7.35 6.87 6.68
N ASP A 12 7.18 8.13 7.07
CA ASP A 12 6.11 9.04 6.63
C ASP A 12 6.68 10.35 6.05
N VAL A 13 7.96 10.37 5.69
CA VAL A 13 8.66 11.57 5.20
C VAL A 13 8.97 11.48 3.70
N GLY A 14 9.00 12.64 3.03
CA GLY A 14 9.34 12.74 1.61
C GLY A 14 8.34 11.98 0.73
N LEU A 15 8.82 11.14 -0.19
CA LEU A 15 7.95 10.34 -1.07
C LEU A 15 7.03 9.38 -0.32
N TRP A 16 7.43 8.92 0.87
CA TRP A 16 6.62 8.05 1.71
C TRP A 16 5.42 8.79 2.32
N SER A 17 5.46 10.13 2.39
CA SER A 17 4.29 10.91 2.77
C SER A 17 3.23 10.97 1.67
N TRP A 18 3.59 10.72 0.40
CA TRP A 18 2.69 10.83 -0.76
C TRP A 18 2.22 9.47 -1.27
N SER A 19 3.02 8.42 -1.08
CA SER A 19 2.68 7.04 -1.40
C SER A 19 3.27 6.12 -0.34
N ARG A 20 2.56 5.05 0.01
CA ARG A 20 3.06 4.03 0.94
C ARG A 20 4.19 3.20 0.32
N HIS A 21 4.14 2.98 -1.00
CA HIS A 21 5.12 2.19 -1.74
C HIS A 21 5.67 2.93 -2.97
N PRO A 22 6.35 4.07 -2.79
CA PRO A 22 6.89 4.86 -3.91
C PRO A 22 7.93 4.07 -4.71
N ASN A 23 8.62 3.13 -4.07
CA ASN A 23 9.58 2.23 -4.71
C ASN A 23 8.91 1.32 -5.75
N TYR A 24 7.73 0.77 -5.45
CA TYR A 24 7.02 -0.10 -6.39
C TYR A 24 6.46 0.68 -7.56
N PHE A 25 6.02 1.92 -7.33
CA PHE A 25 5.66 2.82 -8.42
C PHE A 25 6.84 3.08 -9.35
N GLY A 26 8.03 3.33 -8.79
CA GLY A 26 9.26 3.49 -9.56
C GLY A 26 9.59 2.26 -10.42
N GLU A 27 9.54 1.07 -9.82
CA GLU A 27 9.80 -0.20 -10.51
C GLU A 27 8.83 -0.41 -11.69
N ILE A 28 7.52 -0.25 -11.45
CA ILE A 28 6.49 -0.38 -12.49
C ILE A 28 6.72 0.66 -13.61
N THR A 29 7.04 1.90 -13.25
CA THR A 29 7.29 2.99 -14.20
C THR A 29 8.51 2.68 -15.07
N ILE A 30 9.60 2.19 -14.47
CA ILE A 30 10.81 1.81 -15.20
C ILE A 30 10.49 0.70 -16.21
N TRP A 31 9.88 -0.40 -15.78
CA TRP A 31 9.55 -1.51 -16.69
C TRP A 31 8.59 -1.11 -17.80
N THR A 32 7.60 -0.28 -17.46
CA THR A 32 6.67 0.27 -18.46
C THR A 32 7.38 1.19 -19.44
N SER A 33 8.30 2.05 -18.98
CA SER A 33 9.07 2.95 -19.85
C SER A 33 10.00 2.20 -20.81
N VAL A 34 10.67 1.15 -20.34
CA VAL A 34 11.52 0.27 -21.18
C VAL A 34 10.67 -0.38 -22.28
N PHE A 35 9.46 -0.83 -21.95
CA PHE A 35 8.54 -1.36 -22.93
C PHE A 35 8.10 -0.29 -23.94
N ILE A 36 7.72 0.90 -23.49
CA ILE A 36 7.30 2.02 -24.36
C ILE A 36 8.41 2.40 -25.35
N ILE A 37 9.66 2.50 -24.90
CA ILE A 37 10.80 2.81 -25.77
C ILE A 37 10.99 1.72 -26.83
N SER A 38 10.77 0.46 -26.44
CA SER A 38 10.90 -0.71 -27.32
C SER A 38 9.78 -0.85 -28.36
N ILE A 39 8.64 -0.15 -28.22
CA ILE A 39 7.49 -0.23 -29.15
C ILE A 39 7.90 0.01 -30.61
N ASN A 40 8.84 0.93 -30.85
CA ASN A 40 9.28 1.28 -32.21
C ASN A 40 10.04 0.14 -32.92
N VAL A 41 10.57 -0.82 -32.16
CA VAL A 41 11.36 -1.95 -32.69
C VAL A 41 10.51 -3.23 -32.78
N ILE A 42 9.50 -3.36 -31.93
CA ILE A 42 8.66 -4.55 -31.79
C ILE A 42 7.87 -4.84 -33.07
N LYS A 43 8.04 -6.05 -33.64
CA LYS A 43 7.27 -6.54 -34.80
C LYS A 43 6.55 -7.85 -34.49
N ARG A 44 5.26 -7.93 -34.87
CA ARG A 44 4.38 -9.12 -34.87
C ARG A 44 4.42 -9.93 -33.55
N TRP A 45 5.33 -10.89 -33.42
CA TRP A 45 5.40 -11.83 -32.30
C TRP A 45 6.13 -11.28 -31.07
N GLU A 46 6.90 -10.22 -31.24
CA GLU A 46 7.64 -9.54 -30.17
C GLU A 46 6.73 -8.75 -29.22
N TRP A 47 5.44 -8.61 -29.55
CA TRP A 47 4.45 -8.05 -28.62
C TRP A 47 4.33 -8.87 -27.33
N THR A 48 4.79 -10.13 -27.33
CA THR A 48 4.96 -10.95 -26.12
C THR A 48 5.85 -10.29 -25.07
N SER A 49 6.71 -9.33 -25.43
CA SER A 49 7.50 -8.54 -24.49
C SER A 49 6.65 -7.70 -23.53
N ILE A 50 5.39 -7.39 -23.84
CA ILE A 50 4.45 -6.74 -22.91
C ILE A 50 4.17 -7.59 -21.66
N LEU A 51 4.37 -8.90 -21.77
CA LEU A 51 4.19 -9.82 -20.66
C LEU A 51 5.18 -9.51 -19.53
N SER A 52 6.37 -8.98 -19.86
CA SER A 52 7.38 -8.63 -18.85
C SER A 52 6.90 -7.51 -17.89
N PRO A 53 6.58 -6.28 -18.34
CA PRO A 53 6.11 -5.23 -17.43
C PRO A 53 4.79 -5.58 -16.75
N LEU A 54 3.89 -6.31 -17.43
CA LEU A 54 2.63 -6.78 -16.84
C LEU A 54 2.87 -7.79 -15.72
N PHE A 55 3.75 -8.76 -15.94
CA PHE A 55 4.07 -9.79 -14.96
C PHE A 55 4.81 -9.19 -13.76
N THR A 56 5.78 -8.31 -13.98
CA THR A 56 6.46 -7.61 -12.87
C THR A 56 5.49 -6.77 -12.04
N SER A 57 4.61 -6.02 -12.70
CA SER A 57 3.57 -5.24 -12.01
C SER A 57 2.63 -6.14 -11.22
N PHE A 58 2.23 -7.28 -11.79
CA PHE A 58 1.38 -8.26 -11.11
C PHE A 58 2.04 -8.85 -9.86
N LEU A 59 3.31 -9.26 -9.94
CA LEU A 59 4.04 -9.81 -8.79
C LEU A 59 4.19 -8.79 -7.64
N LEU A 60 4.43 -7.52 -7.98
CA LEU A 60 4.56 -6.45 -7.01
C LEU A 60 3.22 -6.08 -6.37
N LEU A 61 2.13 -6.07 -7.13
CA LEU A 61 0.82 -5.66 -6.63
C LEU A 61 0.11 -6.78 -5.87
N PHE A 62 0.23 -8.03 -6.30
CA PHE A 62 -0.62 -9.13 -5.79
C PHE A 62 0.11 -10.21 -5.00
N LEU A 63 1.38 -10.49 -5.30
CA LEU A 63 2.03 -11.69 -4.75
C LEU A 63 2.98 -11.37 -3.59
N SER A 64 4.14 -10.78 -3.90
CA SER A 64 5.24 -10.63 -2.93
C SER A 64 5.45 -9.19 -2.45
N GLY A 65 4.93 -8.21 -3.19
CA GLY A 65 5.18 -6.80 -2.88
C GLY A 65 4.21 -6.27 -1.83
N MET A 66 3.15 -5.61 -2.30
CA MET A 66 2.32 -4.73 -1.48
C MET A 66 1.50 -5.43 -0.38
N PRO A 67 0.76 -6.55 -0.63
CA PRO A 67 -0.14 -7.10 0.37
C PRO A 67 0.61 -7.66 1.59
N ILE A 68 1.74 -8.32 1.37
CA ILE A 68 2.56 -8.88 2.45
C ILE A 68 3.16 -7.75 3.30
N LEU A 69 3.64 -6.69 2.65
CA LEU A 69 4.28 -5.58 3.36
C LEU A 69 3.26 -4.75 4.17
N GLU A 70 2.07 -4.53 3.62
CA GLU A 70 0.95 -3.92 4.31
C GLU A 70 0.47 -4.75 5.51
N LYS A 71 0.37 -6.08 5.34
CA LYS A 71 0.00 -6.97 6.45
C LYS A 71 1.03 -6.91 7.59
N ASN A 72 2.32 -6.99 7.28
CA ASN A 72 3.38 -6.89 8.28
C ASN A 72 3.39 -5.52 8.99
N ALA A 73 3.10 -4.44 8.26
CA ALA A 73 3.00 -3.10 8.84
C ALA A 73 1.76 -2.97 9.74
N ASP A 74 0.62 -3.54 9.34
CA ASP A 74 -0.60 -3.59 10.13
C ASP A 74 -0.43 -4.42 11.41
N GLU A 75 0.27 -5.56 11.35
CA GLU A 75 0.58 -6.36 12.55
C GLU A 75 1.46 -5.59 13.54
N LYS A 76 2.37 -4.75 13.04
CA LYS A 76 3.33 -4.02 13.88
C LYS A 76 2.81 -2.69 14.41
N TYR A 77 1.99 -1.98 13.64
CA TYR A 77 1.57 -0.61 13.91
C TYR A 77 0.05 -0.39 13.91
N GLY A 78 -0.75 -1.41 13.55
CA GLY A 78 -2.21 -1.31 13.41
C GLY A 78 -2.98 -0.99 14.68
N SER A 79 -2.33 -1.08 15.85
CA SER A 79 -2.90 -0.65 17.14
C SER A 79 -2.71 0.83 17.44
N ARG A 80 -2.02 1.60 16.58
CA ARG A 80 -1.77 3.03 16.80
C ARG A 80 -2.62 3.92 15.89
N ASP A 81 -3.30 4.89 16.47
CA ASP A 81 -4.21 5.80 15.76
C ASP A 81 -3.51 6.69 14.73
N ASP A 82 -2.25 7.07 14.98
CA ASP A 82 -1.42 7.85 14.06
C ASP A 82 -1.08 7.06 12.79
N TYR A 83 -0.83 5.75 12.91
CA TYR A 83 -0.63 4.86 11.76
C TYR A 83 -1.91 4.68 10.94
N LEU A 84 -3.05 4.50 11.61
CA LEU A 84 -4.35 4.39 10.95
C LEU A 84 -4.69 5.65 10.15
N SER A 85 -4.41 6.81 10.73
CA SER A 85 -4.62 8.11 10.08
C SER A 85 -3.73 8.23 8.84
N TYR A 86 -2.44 7.93 8.96
CA TYR A 86 -1.50 7.91 7.85
C TYR A 86 -1.96 6.96 6.73
N LYS A 87 -2.39 5.74 7.06
CA LYS A 87 -2.85 4.75 6.09
C LYS A 87 -4.09 5.20 5.31
N ARG A 88 -5.01 5.92 5.96
CA ARG A 88 -6.24 6.45 5.33
C ARG A 88 -5.98 7.63 4.40
N THR A 89 -4.97 8.44 4.68
CA THR A 89 -4.66 9.65 3.90
C THR A 89 -3.58 9.42 2.84
N THR A 90 -2.89 8.27 2.84
CA THR A 90 -1.75 8.03 1.96
C THR A 90 -2.08 6.96 0.91
N SER A 91 -1.90 7.33 -0.36
CA SER A 91 -2.10 6.44 -1.50
C SER A 91 -1.19 5.20 -1.43
N PRO A 92 -1.66 4.01 -1.83
CA PRO A 92 -0.84 2.79 -1.78
C PRO A 92 0.30 2.79 -2.81
N LEU A 93 0.05 3.25 -4.04
CA LEU A 93 1.01 3.13 -5.15
C LEU A 93 1.35 4.49 -5.75
N ILE A 94 0.35 5.19 -6.29
CA ILE A 94 0.56 6.43 -7.05
C ILE A 94 0.87 7.57 -6.07
N PRO A 95 1.98 8.30 -6.23
CA PRO A 95 2.32 9.44 -5.38
C PRO A 95 1.27 10.54 -5.54
N LEU A 96 0.43 10.71 -4.52
CA LEU A 96 -0.62 11.71 -4.49
C LEU A 96 -0.50 12.53 -3.20
N PRO A 97 -0.79 13.84 -3.24
CA PRO A 97 -0.82 14.65 -2.03
C PRO A 97 -1.84 14.08 -1.03
N PRO A 98 -1.50 13.97 0.27
CA PRO A 98 -2.40 13.42 1.29
C PRO A 98 -3.74 14.14 1.41
N SER A 99 -3.71 15.46 1.17
CA SER A 99 -4.90 16.32 1.16
C SER A 99 -5.90 15.94 0.08
N ILE A 100 -5.44 15.49 -1.08
CA ILE A 100 -6.29 15.07 -2.20
C ILE A 100 -6.80 13.66 -1.95
N TYR A 101 -5.91 12.74 -1.55
CA TYR A 101 -6.27 11.34 -1.37
C TYR A 101 -7.29 11.13 -0.24
N GLY A 102 -7.16 11.89 0.85
CA GLY A 102 -8.14 11.87 1.95
C GLY A 102 -9.56 12.23 1.52
N ALA A 103 -9.72 13.12 0.54
CA ALA A 103 -11.01 13.62 0.05
C ALA A 103 -11.66 12.74 -1.03
N LEU A 104 -10.96 11.72 -1.55
CA LEU A 104 -11.47 10.89 -2.64
C LEU A 104 -12.58 9.92 -2.19
N PRO A 105 -13.63 9.73 -2.99
CA PRO A 105 -14.63 8.70 -2.76
C PRO A 105 -14.05 7.30 -2.95
N SER A 106 -14.58 6.30 -2.23
CA SER A 106 -14.04 4.94 -2.18
C SER A 106 -13.92 4.26 -3.56
N ALA A 107 -14.78 4.60 -4.52
CA ALA A 107 -14.71 4.08 -5.88
C ALA A 107 -13.43 4.50 -6.62
N VAL A 108 -12.97 5.74 -6.41
CA VAL A 108 -11.75 6.24 -7.05
C VAL A 108 -10.52 5.64 -6.38
N LYS A 109 -10.57 5.45 -5.06
CA LYS A 109 -9.50 4.77 -4.33
C LYS A 109 -9.29 3.34 -4.80
N PHE A 110 -10.38 2.61 -5.08
CA PHE A 110 -10.31 1.29 -5.68
C PHE A 110 -9.59 1.29 -7.05
N VAL A 111 -9.87 2.29 -7.89
CA VAL A 111 -9.18 2.47 -9.20
C VAL A 111 -7.71 2.82 -9.02
N LEU A 112 -7.36 3.53 -7.94
CA LEU A 112 -5.98 3.87 -7.58
C LEU A 112 -5.24 2.73 -6.84
N PHE A 113 -5.65 1.48 -7.09
CA PHE A 113 -5.06 0.28 -6.51
C PHE A 113 -5.23 0.17 -4.98
N GLU A 114 -6.23 0.81 -4.38
CA GLU A 114 -6.62 0.53 -2.99
C GLU A 114 -7.62 -0.63 -2.95
N PHE A 115 -7.09 -1.85 -3.11
CA PHE A 115 -7.91 -3.05 -3.00
C PHE A 115 -8.30 -3.33 -1.53
N PRO A 116 -9.50 -3.88 -1.27
CA PRO A 116 -9.94 -4.30 0.07
C PRO A 116 -8.96 -5.26 0.75
N LEU A 117 -8.17 -5.98 -0.06
CA LEU A 117 -7.11 -6.88 0.37
C LEU A 117 -6.07 -6.20 1.28
N TYR A 118 -5.85 -4.88 1.15
CA TYR A 118 -4.83 -4.16 1.90
C TYR A 118 -5.32 -3.59 3.23
N ASN A 119 -6.61 -3.74 3.55
CA ASN A 119 -7.22 -3.08 4.69
C ASN A 119 -7.59 -4.10 5.79
N HIS A 120 -6.57 -4.68 6.44
CA HIS A 120 -6.75 -5.64 7.52
C HIS A 120 -7.10 -5.00 8.87
N THR A 121 -7.04 -3.68 8.94
CA THR A 121 -7.09 -2.94 10.22
C THR A 121 -8.49 -2.90 10.83
N HIS A 122 -9.54 -3.06 10.01
CA HIS A 122 -10.91 -3.18 10.50
C HIS A 122 -11.14 -4.44 11.36
N LEU A 123 -10.43 -5.53 11.05
CA LEU A 123 -10.53 -6.81 11.77
C LEU A 123 -9.78 -6.76 13.11
N ALA A 124 -8.66 -6.01 13.16
CA ALA A 124 -7.90 -5.82 14.39
C ALA A 124 -8.70 -4.98 15.41
N ILE A 125 -9.32 -3.89 14.95
CA ILE A 125 -10.15 -3.02 15.80
C ILE A 125 -11.37 -3.79 16.33
N SER A 126 -12.09 -4.53 15.48
CA SER A 126 -13.26 -5.31 15.92
C SER A 126 -12.89 -6.34 16.99
N ASN A 127 -11.76 -7.04 16.83
CA ASN A 127 -11.28 -8.02 17.80
C ASN A 127 -10.82 -7.36 19.11
N GLN A 128 -10.20 -6.17 19.07
CA GLN A 128 -9.83 -5.43 20.29
C GLN A 128 -11.05 -4.94 21.05
N THR A 129 -12.05 -4.38 20.36
CA THR A 129 -13.33 -4.01 21.01
C THR A 129 -14.02 -5.24 21.59
N ALA A 130 -14.11 -6.35 20.86
CA ALA A 130 -14.72 -7.58 21.37
C ALA A 130 -13.99 -8.14 22.61
N ALA A 131 -12.65 -8.09 22.64
CA ALA A 131 -11.87 -8.51 23.80
C ALA A 131 -12.03 -7.58 25.02
N SER A 132 -12.19 -6.28 24.79
CA SER A 132 -12.45 -5.30 25.86
C SER A 132 -13.83 -5.48 26.48
N TYR A 133 -14.86 -5.81 25.69
CA TYR A 133 -16.22 -6.08 26.18
C TYR A 133 -16.34 -7.47 26.84
N GLY A 134 -15.59 -8.47 26.37
CA GLY A 134 -15.58 -9.82 26.94
C GLY A 134 -14.86 -9.97 28.30
N SER A 135 -14.22 -8.91 28.80
CA SER A 135 -13.52 -8.90 30.09
C SER A 135 -14.33 -8.26 31.23
N THR A 136 -15.54 -7.76 30.94
CA THR A 136 -16.38 -6.99 31.89
C THR A 136 -17.57 -7.75 32.49
N GLU A 137 -17.76 -9.03 32.18
CA GLU A 137 -18.74 -9.90 32.86
C GLU A 137 -17.96 -11.15 33.31
N ILE A 138 -17.62 -11.33 34.59
CA ILE A 138 -18.49 -11.83 35.67
C ILE A 138 -18.08 -11.19 37.01
N PRO A 139 -18.88 -10.30 37.62
CA PRO A 139 -19.04 -10.28 39.06
C PRO A 139 -20.00 -11.43 39.45
N THR A 140 -19.55 -12.22 40.42
CA THR A 140 -20.21 -13.34 41.12
C THR A 140 -21.73 -13.37 41.12
#